data_AF-A0A533I5L7-F1
#
_entry.id   AF-A0A533I5L7-F1
#
_cell.length_a   1.000
_cell.length_b   1.000
_cell.length_c   1.000
_cell.angle_alpha   90.00
_cell.angle_beta   90.00
_cell.angle_gamma   90.00
#
_symmetry.space_group_name_H-M   'P 1'
#
loop_
_entity.id
_entity.type
_entity.pdbx_description
1 polymer ?
#
loop_
_entity_poly.entity_id
_entity_poly.type
_entity_poly.pdbx_seq_one_letter_code
_entity_poly.pdbx_strand_id
1 'polypeptide(L)'
;MRGSTRILILLIIFELIVIGVGYFSVAQIRSGAWSGGSEPEEFIGAIRDTVELLVPVIGAVLIVIYLTLRAGEKRADKQRNP
;
A
#
# COMPACT_ATOMS: atom_id res chain seq x y z
N MET A 1 -22.88 6.28 -3.05
CA MET A 1 -21.63 6.42 -3.83
C MET A 1 -21.57 5.31 -4.88
N ARG A 2 -21.29 5.65 -6.14
CA ARG A 2 -21.13 4.66 -7.23
C ARG A 2 -19.87 3.82 -6.98
N GLY A 3 -19.84 2.57 -7.46
CA GLY A 3 -18.72 1.65 -7.24
C GLY A 3 -17.38 2.21 -7.73
N SER A 4 -17.40 2.95 -8.84
CA SER A 4 -16.27 3.69 -9.40
C SER A 4 -15.69 4.75 -8.46
N THR A 5 -16.54 5.47 -7.70
CA THR A 5 -16.07 6.45 -6.70
C THR A 5 -15.34 5.78 -5.54
N ARG A 6 -15.74 4.57 -5.15
CA ARG A 6 -15.09 3.82 -4.05
C ARG A 6 -13.69 3.34 -4.47
N ILE A 7 -13.56 2.83 -5.69
CA ILE A 7 -12.27 2.41 -6.25
C ILE A 7 -11.32 3.59 -6.35
N LEU A 8 -11.81 4.75 -6.84
CA LEU A 8 -11.00 5.97 -6.92
C LEU A 8 -10.46 6.39 -5.55
N ILE A 9 -11.29 6.37 -4.51
CA ILE A 9 -10.85 6.70 -3.14
C ILE A 9 -9.79 5.71 -2.63
N LEU A 10 -9.97 4.41 -2.89
CA LEU A 10 -8.97 3.41 -2.48
C LEU A 10 -7.64 3.58 -3.21
N LEU A 11 -7.67 3.97 -4.48
CA LEU A 11 -6.46 4.28 -5.25
C LEU A 11 -5.76 5.53 -4.72
N ILE A 12 -6.51 6.57 -4.36
CA ILE A 12 -5.94 7.78 -3.72
C ILE A 12 -5.29 7.43 -2.37
N ILE A 13 -5.95 6.61 -1.55
CA ILE A 13 -5.37 6.15 -0.28
C ILE A 13 -4.09 5.35 -0.53
N PHE A 14 -4.08 4.48 -1.53
CA PHE A 14 -2.89 3.74 -1.93
C PHE A 14 -1.75 4.66 -2.35
N GLU A 15 -2.03 5.67 -3.19
CA GLU A 15 -1.05 6.63 -3.65
C GLU A 15 -0.48 7.47 -2.49
N LEU A 16 -1.31 7.90 -1.54
CA LEU A 16 -0.86 8.57 -0.32
C LEU A 16 0.06 7.70 0.52
N ILE A 17 -0.21 6.39 0.62
CA ILE A 17 0.67 5.44 1.31
C ILE A 17 2.02 5.38 0.60
N VAL A 18 2.05 5.21 -0.73
CA VAL A 18 3.30 5.15 -1.51
C VAL A 18 4.13 6.42 -1.35
N ILE A 19 3.49 7.60 -1.40
CA ILE A 19 4.17 8.89 -1.20
C ILE A 19 4.71 8.99 0.24
N GLY A 20 3.92 8.62 1.24
CA GLY A 20 4.33 8.63 2.64
C GLY A 20 5.54 7.73 2.90
N VAL A 21 5.55 6.53 2.29
CA VAL A 21 6.68 5.61 2.32
C VAL A 21 7.91 6.20 1.65
N GLY A 22 7.75 6.75 0.45
CA GLY A 22 8.86 7.40 -0.26
C GLY A 22 9.47 8.53 0.56
N TYR A 23 8.63 9.37 1.18
CA TYR A 23 9.08 10.44 2.06
C TYR A 23 9.81 9.91 3.30
N PHE A 24 9.27 8.88 3.95
CA PHE A 24 9.92 8.23 5.09
C PHE A 24 11.29 7.68 4.70
N SER A 25 11.39 6.93 3.60
CA SER A 25 12.67 6.39 3.11
C SER A 25 13.69 7.50 2.82
N VAL A 26 13.28 8.61 2.21
CA VAL A 26 14.16 9.76 1.99
C VAL A 26 14.59 10.42 3.31
N ALA A 27 13.68 10.52 4.29
CA ALA A 27 14.01 11.03 5.62
C ALA A 27 15.03 10.12 6.34
N GLN A 28 14.87 8.80 6.24
CA GLN A 28 15.81 7.82 6.81
C GLN A 28 17.19 7.93 6.14
N ILE A 29 17.24 8.04 4.81
CA ILE A 29 18.49 8.27 4.07
C ILE A 29 19.16 9.58 4.51
N ARG A 30 18.40 10.68 4.62
CA ARG A 30 18.94 11.99 5.04
C ARG A 30 19.41 12.03 6.49
N SER A 31 18.72 11.30 7.37
CA SER A 31 19.08 11.21 8.78
C SER A 31 20.35 10.39 9.04
N GLY A 32 20.86 9.71 8.01
CA GLY A 32 21.98 8.80 8.13
C GLY A 32 21.62 7.47 8.78
N ALA A 33 20.37 7.24 9.18
CA ALA A 33 19.90 5.97 9.74
C ALA A 33 20.12 4.79 8.78
N TRP A 34 20.16 5.03 7.48
CA TRP A 34 20.47 4.04 6.45
C TRP A 34 21.92 4.12 5.94
N SER A 35 22.74 5.05 6.44
CA SER A 35 24.12 5.26 5.99
C SER A 35 25.15 5.31 7.12
N GLY A 36 24.76 4.98 8.35
CA GLY A 36 25.50 5.33 9.56
C GLY A 36 25.54 4.20 10.58
N GLY A 37 26.15 3.08 10.21
CA GLY A 37 26.57 2.03 11.12
C GLY A 37 27.58 1.16 10.37
N SER A 38 28.76 0.93 10.93
CA SER A 38 29.85 0.16 10.32
C SER A 38 29.53 -1.32 10.05
N GLU A 39 28.28 -1.75 10.30
CA GLU A 39 27.85 -3.14 10.23
C GLU A 39 26.70 -3.30 9.23
N PRO A 40 26.88 -4.11 8.16
CA PRO A 40 25.85 -4.40 7.16
C PRO A 40 24.52 -4.91 7.75
N GLU A 41 24.55 -5.48 8.95
CA GLU A 41 23.39 -6.08 9.62
C GLU A 41 22.36 -5.04 10.07
N GLU A 42 22.79 -3.88 10.54
CA GLU A 42 21.88 -2.80 10.97
C GLU A 42 21.12 -2.19 9.79
N PHE A 43 21.81 -2.04 8.65
CA PHE A 43 21.20 -1.56 7.40
C PHE A 43 20.17 -2.56 6.85
N ILE A 44 20.50 -3.85 6.85
CA ILE A 44 19.59 -4.92 6.42
C ILE A 44 18.39 -5.01 7.38
N GLY A 45 18.62 -4.83 8.68
CA GLY A 45 17.56 -4.78 9.69
C GLY A 45 16.56 -3.66 9.43
N ALA A 46 17.03 -2.44 9.20
CA ALA A 46 16.15 -1.29 8.93
C ALA A 46 15.32 -1.46 7.64
N ILE A 47 15.91 -2.04 6.58
CA ILE A 47 15.18 -2.39 5.36
C ILE A 47 14.15 -3.47 5.64
N ARG A 48 14.52 -4.53 6.36
CA ARG A 48 13.64 -5.64 6.69
C ARG A 48 12.44 -5.17 7.49
N ASP A 49 12.62 -4.37 8.53
CA ASP A 49 11.54 -3.84 9.36
C ASP A 49 10.60 -2.96 8.52
N THR A 50 11.17 -2.15 7.63
CA THR A 50 10.38 -1.32 6.71
C THR A 50 9.56 -2.19 5.75
N VAL A 51 10.15 -3.25 5.18
CA VAL A 51 9.44 -4.17 4.27
C VAL A 51 8.37 -4.98 5.02
N GLU A 52 8.67 -5.48 6.22
CA GLU A 52 7.74 -6.23 7.07
C GLU A 52 6.53 -5.37 7.46
N LEU A 53 6.71 -4.06 7.66
CA LEU A 53 5.62 -3.13 7.90
C LEU A 53 4.78 -2.87 6.63
N LEU A 54 5.42 -2.72 5.48
CA LEU A 54 4.76 -2.27 4.25
C LEU A 54 4.02 -3.35 3.47
N VAL A 55 4.57 -4.56 3.41
CA VAL A 55 3.97 -5.69 2.71
C VAL A 55 2.52 -5.96 3.17
N PRO A 56 2.21 -6.08 4.49
CA PRO A 56 0.85 -6.33 4.93
C PRO A 56 -0.08 -5.15 4.68
N VAL A 57 0.42 -3.91 4.77
CA VAL A 57 -0.39 -2.70 4.50
C VAL A 57 -0.79 -2.64 3.03
N ILE A 58 0.16 -2.84 2.11
CA ILE A 58 -0.11 -2.90 0.67
C ILE A 58 -1.05 -4.06 0.35
N GLY A 59 -0.80 -5.25 0.91
CA GLY A 59 -1.64 -6.43 0.74
C GLY A 59 -3.08 -6.18 1.17
N ALA A 60 -3.29 -5.57 2.34
CA ALA A 60 -4.63 -5.23 2.84
C ALA A 60 -5.38 -4.28 1.89
N VAL A 61 -4.70 -3.24 1.39
CA VAL A 61 -5.30 -2.29 0.44
C VAL A 61 -5.70 -2.99 -0.86
N LEU A 62 -4.82 -3.83 -1.42
CA LEU A 62 -5.11 -4.58 -2.64
C LEU A 62 -6.28 -5.56 -2.47
N ILE A 63 -6.37 -6.24 -1.33
CA ILE A 63 -7.49 -7.13 -1.00
C ILE A 63 -8.80 -6.33 -0.95
N VAL A 64 -8.80 -5.16 -0.31
CA VAL A 64 -9.99 -4.30 -0.23
C VAL A 64 -10.42 -3.81 -1.62
N ILE A 65 -9.46 -3.43 -2.48
CA ILE A 65 -9.73 -3.07 -3.89
C ILE A 65 -10.35 -4.25 -4.63
N TYR A 66 -9.74 -5.43 -4.55
CA TYR A 66 -10.23 -6.65 -5.22
C TYR A 66 -11.65 -7.02 -4.78
N LEU A 67 -11.91 -7.03 -3.46
CA LEU A 67 -13.25 -7.34 -2.93
C LEU A 67 -14.29 -6.31 -3.40
N THR A 68 -13.90 -5.04 -3.48
CA THR A 68 -14.78 -3.97 -3.96
C THR A 68 -15.12 -4.13 -5.45
N LEU A 69 -14.13 -4.46 -6.28
CA LEU A 69 -14.32 -4.75 -7.70
C LEU A 69 -15.23 -5.96 -7.89
N ARG A 70 -14.90 -7.08 -7.24
CA ARG A 70 -15.67 -8.33 -7.32
C ARG A 70 -17.12 -8.18 -6.83
N ALA A 71 -17.36 -7.39 -5.79
CA ALA A 71 -18.70 -7.09 -5.32
C ALA A 71 -19.49 -6.21 -6.30
N GLY A 72 -18.80 -5.35 -7.07
CA GLY A 72 -19.38 -4.56 -8.14
C GLY A 72 -19.82 -5.42 -9.33
N GLU A 73 -18.97 -6.33 -9.78
CA GLU A 73 -19.26 -7.25 -10.89
C GLU A 73 -20.46 -8.15 -10.60
N LYS A 74 -20.52 -8.77 -9.41
CA LYS A 74 -21.66 -9.61 -9.01
C LYS A 74 -23.01 -8.87 -9.02
N ARG A 75 -23.01 -7.57 -8.74
CA ARG A 75 -24.22 -6.73 -8.80
C ARG A 75 -24.62 -6.40 -10.23
N ALA A 76 -23.64 -6.22 -11.13
CA ALA A 76 -23.87 -6.00 -12.54
C ALA A 76 -24.40 -7.26 -13.25
N ASP A 77 -23.87 -8.44 -12.93
CA ASP A 77 -24.32 -9.72 -13.49
C ASP A 77 -25.76 -10.04 -13.08
N LYS A 78 -26.11 -9.81 -11.82
CA LYS A 78 -27.48 -10.01 -11.31
C LYS A 78 -28.50 -9.04 -11.91
N GLN A 79 -28.05 -7.91 -12.47
CA GLN A 79 -28.91 -6.99 -13.24
C GLN A 79 -29.02 -7.40 -14.71
N ARG A 80 -28.06 -8.16 -15.27
CA ARG A 80 -28.07 -8.63 -16.65
C ARG A 80 -28.79 -9.96 -16.86
N ASN A 81 -28.76 -10.87 -15.87
CA ASN A 81 -29.50 -12.14 -15.86
C ASN A 81 -30.37 -12.21 -14.59
N PRO A 82 -31.64 -11.74 -14.64
CA PRO A 82 -32.56 -11.79 -13.50
C PRO A 82 -33.05 -13.19 -13.18
#